data_AF-A0A1X1MMH6-F1
#
_entry.id   AF-A0A1X1MMH6-F1
#
_cell.length_a   1.000
_cell.length_b   1.000
_cell.length_c   1.000
_cell.angle_alpha   90.00
_cell.angle_beta   90.00
_cell.angle_gamma   90.00
#
_symmetry.space_group_name_H-M   'P 1'
#
loop_
_entity.id
_entity.type
_entity.pdbx_description
1 polymer ?
#
loop_
_entity_poly.entity_id
_entity_poly.type
_entity_poly.pdbx_seq_one_letter_code
_entity_poly.pdbx_strand_id
1 'polypeptide(L)'
;MLSSKPLLPSWLSTSWERSEQAGLSQRQRPQDFCLSGYDLKERRHQHNDLIDVVTHSALPLFSERFARSDSRLILSDRDGVIISSWGQPKFREKLTGIALSSGACWKESLKGTNAIGTAIIEQKPISVVAKQHYILRHRFISCSACPIFDTHGGLLGVLDITSEQKEHDLHTQLFVQTLVQLIENKLLERLPSAHTRLEFDAEEGEFCSWKGIVITDEDGQVVGYNHAAQSLMGPNIESLPLDVLIDRSVRQQSLFTPNTPNQHRVASSLHSTLHHGDECVELCWQQSLKVLDKDIPILLLGETGVGKNEFVKALHNVSQRRQSPLVSVNCGALPHELIESELFGYVAGAFTGANPKGYIGKFRQAHKGTLFLDEIGDLPISAQTRLLHVLQDKQVSPVGAVESHAIDVQIVAATHVDLQQLVMQGKFRHDLYYRLQGLFVALPSLSQRQDKAALVHNIHRKYAQINQKIAPELQQLLTHYAWPGNLRELDNVLKVACALAGDSPELSLEHIPQHTLLQMQSQTVHSDASVTLNEQENSALGAADVNNVGGLDESVNELLLRTFHDNQGNVSQTARKLKISRNTLYRKLRTLGVKD
;
A
#
# COMPACT_ATOMS: atom_id res chain seq x y z
N MET A 1 -33.36 7.88 47.53
CA MET A 1 -32.93 8.30 46.18
C MET A 1 -32.47 7.08 45.42
N LEU A 2 -33.34 6.55 44.54
CA LEU A 2 -33.01 5.45 43.65
C LEU A 2 -32.01 5.97 42.62
N SER A 3 -30.75 5.56 42.73
CA SER A 3 -29.72 5.79 41.73
C SER A 3 -30.16 5.14 40.43
N SER A 4 -30.69 5.92 39.49
CA SER A 4 -30.97 5.50 38.12
C SER A 4 -29.65 5.03 37.50
N LYS A 5 -29.46 3.70 37.42
CA LYS A 5 -28.42 3.12 36.57
C LYS A 5 -28.63 3.66 35.16
N PRO A 6 -27.58 4.09 34.44
CA PRO A 6 -27.74 4.45 33.03
C PRO A 6 -28.34 3.26 32.30
N LEU A 7 -29.45 3.49 31.58
CA LEU A 7 -30.09 2.49 30.74
C LEU A 7 -29.07 2.06 29.69
N LEU A 8 -28.71 0.78 29.69
CA LEU A 8 -27.85 0.21 28.64
C LEU A 8 -28.60 0.31 27.30
N PRO A 9 -27.88 0.45 26.17
CA PRO A 9 -28.49 0.26 24.85
C PRO A 9 -29.22 -1.09 24.80
N SER A 10 -30.40 -1.13 24.14
CA SER A 10 -31.26 -2.32 24.13
C SER A 10 -30.54 -3.58 23.63
N TRP A 11 -29.68 -3.46 22.61
CA TRP A 11 -28.86 -4.56 22.09
C TRP A 11 -27.83 -5.09 23.10
N LEU A 12 -27.33 -4.22 23.99
CA LEU A 12 -26.32 -4.59 24.97
C LEU A 12 -26.94 -5.38 26.11
N SER A 13 -28.13 -4.98 26.58
CA SER A 13 -28.89 -5.75 27.58
C SER A 13 -29.25 -7.14 27.06
N THR A 14 -29.75 -7.24 25.82
CA THR A 14 -30.12 -8.55 25.23
C THR A 14 -28.89 -9.44 25.03
N SER A 15 -27.75 -8.88 24.60
CA SER A 15 -26.49 -9.62 24.48
C SER A 15 -25.96 -10.13 25.83
N TRP A 16 -26.11 -9.34 26.90
CA TRP A 16 -25.71 -9.76 28.24
C TRP A 16 -26.61 -10.90 28.77
N GLU A 17 -27.92 -10.82 28.53
CA GLU A 17 -28.87 -11.89 28.89
C GLU A 17 -28.54 -13.19 28.14
N ARG A 18 -28.27 -13.13 26.83
CA ARG A 18 -27.85 -14.29 26.04
C ARG A 18 -26.53 -14.89 26.55
N SER A 19 -25.57 -14.05 26.95
CA SER A 19 -24.31 -14.49 27.54
C SER A 19 -24.54 -15.25 28.86
N GLU A 20 -25.44 -14.77 29.71
CA GLU A 20 -25.82 -15.43 30.96
C GLU A 20 -26.56 -16.75 30.72
N GLN A 21 -27.51 -16.77 29.77
CA GLN A 21 -28.24 -17.98 29.36
C GLN A 21 -27.33 -19.05 28.76
N ALA A 22 -26.22 -18.66 28.13
CA ALA A 22 -25.17 -19.57 27.66
C ALA A 22 -24.31 -20.16 28.80
N GLY A 23 -24.60 -19.82 30.07
CA GLY A 23 -23.90 -20.32 31.24
C GLY A 23 -22.58 -19.60 31.53
N LEU A 24 -22.34 -18.44 30.94
CA LEU A 24 -21.11 -17.68 31.14
C LEU A 24 -21.17 -16.80 32.39
N SER A 25 -20.06 -16.72 33.11
CA SER A 25 -19.86 -15.76 34.20
C SER A 25 -18.83 -14.69 33.80
N GLN A 26 -19.09 -13.42 34.17
CA GLN A 26 -18.18 -12.31 33.86
C GLN A 26 -16.73 -12.51 34.36
N ARG A 27 -16.55 -13.31 35.43
CA ARG A 27 -15.24 -13.57 36.06
C ARG A 27 -14.54 -14.83 35.56
N GLN A 28 -15.28 -15.76 34.95
CA GLN A 28 -14.73 -17.04 34.51
C GLN A 28 -13.87 -16.86 33.26
N ARG A 29 -12.82 -17.67 33.11
CA ARG A 29 -12.08 -17.73 31.85
C ARG A 29 -12.99 -18.36 30.78
N PRO A 30 -13.21 -17.70 29.64
CA PRO A 30 -14.00 -18.30 28.57
C PRO A 30 -13.32 -19.57 28.05
N GLN A 31 -14.10 -20.46 27.45
CA GLN A 31 -13.54 -21.60 26.73
C GLN A 31 -12.73 -21.10 25.53
N ASP A 32 -11.54 -21.66 25.34
CA ASP A 32 -10.69 -21.39 24.18
C ASP A 32 -10.97 -22.44 23.11
N PHE A 33 -12.06 -22.24 22.37
CA PHE A 33 -12.33 -23.04 21.18
C PHE A 33 -11.50 -22.46 20.02
N CYS A 34 -10.53 -23.24 19.56
CA CYS A 34 -9.70 -22.92 18.41
C CYS A 34 -9.66 -24.13 17.47
N LEU A 35 -9.89 -23.90 16.17
CA LEU A 35 -9.81 -24.95 15.17
C LEU A 35 -8.40 -25.55 15.10
N SER A 36 -8.34 -26.83 14.70
CA SER A 36 -7.06 -27.45 14.34
C SER A 36 -6.47 -26.76 13.10
N GLY A 37 -5.15 -26.89 12.88
CA GLY A 37 -4.51 -26.32 11.70
C GLY A 37 -5.08 -26.84 10.37
N TYR A 38 -5.53 -28.10 10.35
CA TYR A 38 -6.19 -28.71 9.20
C TYR A 38 -7.57 -28.10 8.95
N ASP A 39 -8.42 -28.05 9.98
CA ASP A 39 -9.78 -27.50 9.85
C ASP A 39 -9.76 -26.01 9.49
N LEU A 40 -8.79 -25.26 10.03
CA LEU A 40 -8.59 -23.86 9.66
C LEU A 40 -8.17 -23.70 8.20
N LYS A 41 -7.28 -24.56 7.68
CA LYS A 41 -6.86 -24.51 6.27
C LYS A 41 -8.03 -24.77 5.33
N GLU A 42 -8.82 -25.80 5.63
CA GLU A 42 -10.03 -26.13 4.87
C GLU A 42 -11.05 -24.99 4.93
N ARG A 43 -11.29 -24.43 6.13
CA ARG A 43 -12.18 -23.29 6.31
C ARG A 43 -11.72 -22.06 5.52
N ARG A 44 -10.42 -21.77 5.49
CA ARG A 44 -9.85 -20.66 4.70
C ARG A 44 -9.98 -20.91 3.21
N HIS A 45 -9.82 -22.15 2.76
CA HIS A 45 -10.01 -22.50 1.35
C HIS A 45 -11.44 -22.22 0.89
N GLN A 46 -12.44 -22.59 1.70
CA GLN A 46 -13.85 -22.31 1.44
C GLN A 46 -14.19 -20.81 1.38
N HIS A 47 -13.37 -19.96 2.00
CA HIS A 47 -13.54 -18.50 2.04
C HIS A 47 -12.44 -17.77 1.27
N ASN A 48 -11.75 -18.44 0.35
CA ASN A 48 -10.58 -17.87 -0.32
C ASN A 48 -10.92 -16.58 -1.07
N ASP A 49 -12.06 -16.55 -1.76
CA ASP A 49 -12.51 -15.36 -2.50
C ASP A 49 -12.80 -14.18 -1.58
N LEU A 50 -13.43 -14.42 -0.44
CA LEU A 50 -13.69 -13.37 0.56
C LEU A 50 -12.38 -12.85 1.15
N ILE A 51 -11.48 -13.76 1.56
CA ILE A 51 -10.17 -13.40 2.10
C ILE A 51 -9.37 -12.56 1.09
N ASP A 52 -9.41 -12.95 -0.19
CA ASP A 52 -8.76 -12.26 -1.29
C ASP A 52 -9.32 -10.85 -1.48
N VAL A 53 -10.64 -10.69 -1.52
CA VAL A 53 -11.30 -9.38 -1.62
C VAL A 53 -10.95 -8.48 -0.44
N VAL A 54 -10.99 -9.01 0.80
CA VAL A 54 -10.61 -8.23 2.00
C VAL A 54 -9.15 -7.81 1.94
N THR A 55 -8.25 -8.73 1.53
CA THR A 55 -6.81 -8.49 1.44
C THR A 55 -6.46 -7.38 0.44
N HIS A 56 -7.15 -7.34 -0.70
CA HIS A 56 -6.84 -6.38 -1.76
C HIS A 56 -7.66 -5.08 -1.68
N SER A 57 -8.83 -5.10 -1.04
CA SER A 57 -9.75 -3.95 -1.03
C SER A 57 -9.83 -3.22 0.31
N ALA A 58 -9.87 -3.96 1.42
CA ALA A 58 -10.09 -3.39 2.75
C ALA A 58 -8.79 -3.21 3.55
N LEU A 59 -7.89 -4.17 3.47
CA LEU A 59 -6.63 -4.17 4.22
C LEU A 59 -5.72 -2.95 3.92
N PRO A 60 -5.58 -2.46 2.67
CA PRO A 60 -4.76 -1.28 2.40
C PRO A 60 -5.28 -0.03 3.13
N LEU A 61 -6.59 0.19 3.11
CA LEU A 61 -7.24 1.32 3.78
C LEU A 61 -7.14 1.21 5.30
N PHE A 62 -7.34 0.01 5.83
CA PHE A 62 -7.09 -0.25 7.25
C PHE A 62 -5.65 0.08 7.62
N SER A 63 -4.69 -0.40 6.81
CA SER A 63 -3.26 -0.22 7.06
C SER A 63 -2.85 1.25 7.01
N GLU A 64 -3.45 2.04 6.12
CA GLU A 64 -3.26 3.50 6.05
C GLU A 64 -3.79 4.21 7.32
N ARG A 65 -5.03 3.90 7.72
CA ARG A 65 -5.70 4.58 8.84
C ARG A 65 -5.16 4.18 10.22
N PHE A 66 -4.79 2.92 10.39
CA PHE A 66 -4.34 2.32 11.66
C PHE A 66 -2.82 2.03 11.67
N ALA A 67 -2.04 2.68 10.79
CA ALA A 67 -0.59 2.51 10.67
C ALA A 67 0.21 2.76 11.97
N ARG A 68 -0.36 3.48 12.94
CA ARG A 68 0.32 3.91 14.17
C ARG A 68 -0.46 3.57 15.44
N SER A 69 -1.41 2.65 15.36
CA SER A 69 -2.21 2.20 16.49
C SER A 69 -2.03 0.71 16.74
N ASP A 70 -2.22 0.32 18.00
CA ASP A 70 -2.29 -1.09 18.39
C ASP A 70 -3.65 -1.66 18.00
N SER A 71 -3.84 -1.85 16.69
CA SER A 71 -5.10 -2.29 16.09
C SER A 71 -4.88 -3.47 15.15
N ARG A 72 -5.91 -4.31 15.03
CA ARG A 72 -5.96 -5.43 14.11
C ARG A 72 -7.24 -5.38 13.30
N LEU A 73 -7.14 -5.76 12.04
CA LEU A 73 -8.26 -6.10 11.18
C LEU A 73 -8.47 -7.61 11.26
N ILE A 74 -9.67 -8.04 11.61
CA ILE A 74 -10.03 -9.44 11.82
C ILE A 74 -11.19 -9.76 10.89
N LEU A 75 -11.06 -10.87 10.18
CA LEU A 75 -12.13 -11.44 9.37
C LEU A 75 -12.54 -12.79 9.99
N SER A 76 -13.81 -12.91 10.35
CA SER A 76 -14.41 -14.18 10.75
C SER A 76 -15.41 -14.68 9.73
N ASP A 77 -15.64 -15.99 9.71
CA ASP A 77 -16.79 -16.57 9.02
C ASP A 77 -18.11 -16.35 9.79
N ARG A 78 -19.22 -16.82 9.22
CA ARG A 78 -20.57 -16.79 9.84
C ARG A 78 -20.70 -17.57 11.15
N ASP A 79 -19.75 -18.47 11.45
CA ASP A 79 -19.66 -19.19 12.71
C ASP A 79 -18.80 -18.43 13.75
N GLY A 80 -18.33 -17.23 13.43
CA GLY A 80 -17.49 -16.43 14.34
C GLY A 80 -16.09 -17.01 14.53
N VAL A 81 -15.64 -17.90 13.63
CA VAL A 81 -14.26 -18.38 13.62
C VAL A 81 -13.41 -17.39 12.85
N ILE A 82 -12.32 -16.92 13.45
CA ILE A 82 -11.37 -16.02 12.78
C ILE A 82 -10.66 -16.79 11.65
N ILE A 83 -10.91 -16.41 10.40
CA ILE A 83 -10.30 -17.02 9.22
C ILE A 83 -9.07 -16.24 8.76
N SER A 84 -8.97 -14.95 9.06
CA SER A 84 -7.77 -14.13 8.79
C SER A 84 -7.67 -12.95 9.77
N SER A 85 -6.44 -12.54 10.05
CA SER A 85 -6.12 -11.49 11.01
C SER A 85 -4.89 -10.73 10.51
N TRP A 86 -4.99 -9.41 10.41
CA TRP A 86 -3.95 -8.53 9.91
C TRP A 86 -3.66 -7.40 10.91
N GLY A 87 -2.41 -6.96 11.01
CA GLY A 87 -1.98 -5.91 11.93
C GLY A 87 -0.50 -6.00 12.25
N GLN A 88 0.04 -5.02 13.00
CA GLN A 88 1.47 -4.97 13.24
C GLN A 88 1.98 -6.11 14.14
N PRO A 89 3.12 -6.75 13.80
CA PRO A 89 3.75 -7.77 14.65
C PRO A 89 4.39 -7.22 15.93
N LYS A 90 4.56 -5.90 16.04
CA LYS A 90 5.59 -5.28 16.90
C LYS A 90 5.28 -5.14 18.39
N PHE A 91 4.09 -5.43 18.88
CA PHE A 91 3.81 -5.36 20.33
C PHE A 91 3.12 -6.62 20.82
N ARG A 92 3.96 -7.67 20.97
CA ARG A 92 3.67 -8.90 21.69
C ARG A 92 3.83 -8.64 23.19
N GLU A 93 2.73 -8.56 23.91
CA GLU A 93 2.61 -9.06 25.30
C GLU A 93 1.19 -8.94 25.86
N LYS A 94 0.35 -8.02 25.37
CA LYS A 94 -1.02 -7.81 25.89
C LYS A 94 -2.14 -8.38 25.00
N LEU A 95 -2.10 -8.19 23.68
CA LEU A 95 -3.06 -8.80 22.73
C LEU A 95 -2.87 -10.32 22.51
N THR A 96 -1.70 -10.86 22.84
CA THR A 96 -1.24 -12.21 22.43
C THR A 96 -1.58 -13.34 23.39
N GLY A 97 -2.49 -13.12 24.33
CA GLY A 97 -3.09 -14.22 25.10
C GLY A 97 -4.10 -15.01 24.27
N ILE A 98 -3.65 -15.70 23.20
CA ILE A 98 -4.33 -16.77 22.43
C ILE A 98 -5.63 -16.38 21.68
N ALA A 99 -6.39 -15.37 22.11
CA ALA A 99 -7.78 -15.21 21.70
C ALA A 99 -8.01 -14.63 20.29
N LEU A 100 -7.13 -13.79 19.75
CA LEU A 100 -7.34 -13.10 18.45
C LEU A 100 -6.53 -13.72 17.29
N SER A 101 -6.16 -15.00 17.42
CA SER A 101 -5.44 -15.75 16.39
C SER A 101 -6.40 -16.42 15.41
N SER A 102 -5.97 -16.65 14.16
CA SER A 102 -6.75 -17.42 13.20
C SER A 102 -7.05 -18.82 13.76
N GLY A 103 -8.30 -19.25 13.62
CA GLY A 103 -8.85 -20.47 14.21
C GLY A 103 -9.66 -20.24 15.49
N ALA A 104 -9.45 -19.14 16.22
CA ALA A 104 -10.19 -18.86 17.43
C ALA A 104 -11.66 -18.50 17.14
N CYS A 105 -12.58 -19.02 17.96
CA CYS A 105 -14.01 -18.77 17.83
C CYS A 105 -14.51 -17.72 18.83
N TRP A 106 -15.23 -16.72 18.30
CA TRP A 106 -15.77 -15.57 19.03
C TRP A 106 -17.30 -15.53 19.08
N LYS A 107 -17.96 -16.67 18.96
CA LYS A 107 -19.41 -16.76 19.24
C LYS A 107 -19.74 -16.18 20.61
N GLU A 108 -20.84 -15.43 20.68
CA GLU A 108 -21.31 -14.80 21.92
C GLU A 108 -21.54 -15.85 23.03
N SER A 109 -22.02 -17.05 22.67
CA SER A 109 -22.22 -18.16 23.60
C SER A 109 -20.93 -18.74 24.20
N LEU A 110 -19.75 -18.46 23.62
CA LEU A 110 -18.45 -18.95 24.10
C LEU A 110 -17.63 -17.84 24.80
N LYS A 111 -17.71 -16.61 24.28
CA LYS A 111 -16.86 -15.47 24.69
C LYS A 111 -17.65 -14.34 25.37
N GLY A 112 -18.96 -14.52 25.55
CA GLY A 112 -19.88 -13.49 26.03
C GLY A 112 -20.02 -12.36 25.00
N THR A 113 -20.68 -11.27 25.40
CA THR A 113 -20.79 -10.05 24.58
C THR A 113 -19.42 -9.60 24.05
N ASN A 114 -19.30 -9.64 22.73
CA ASN A 114 -18.15 -9.24 21.94
C ASN A 114 -18.62 -8.81 20.54
N ALA A 115 -17.87 -7.94 19.86
CA ALA A 115 -18.37 -7.32 18.64
C ALA A 115 -18.65 -8.34 17.52
N ILE A 116 -17.79 -9.34 17.31
CA ILE A 116 -17.97 -10.37 16.28
C ILE A 116 -19.24 -11.19 16.54
N GLY A 117 -19.34 -11.83 17.70
CA GLY A 117 -20.47 -12.70 18.04
C GLY A 117 -21.79 -11.95 18.10
N THR A 118 -21.79 -10.72 18.60
CA THR A 118 -23.00 -9.89 18.66
C THR A 118 -23.40 -9.39 17.26
N ALA A 119 -22.46 -9.02 16.40
CA ALA A 119 -22.76 -8.64 15.01
C ALA A 119 -23.35 -9.80 14.18
N ILE A 120 -22.92 -11.04 14.42
CA ILE A 120 -23.49 -12.24 13.78
C ILE A 120 -24.98 -12.39 14.13
N ILE A 121 -25.33 -12.21 15.40
CA ILE A 121 -26.71 -12.39 15.89
C ILE A 121 -27.60 -11.22 15.48
N GLU A 122 -27.13 -9.99 15.67
CA GLU A 122 -27.91 -8.78 15.40
C GLU A 122 -27.97 -8.45 13.90
N GLN A 123 -27.07 -9.01 13.08
CA GLN A 123 -26.87 -8.71 11.66
C GLN A 123 -26.80 -7.19 11.40
N LYS A 124 -26.13 -6.48 12.32
CA LYS A 124 -25.96 -5.03 12.29
C LYS A 124 -24.52 -4.66 12.66
N PRO A 125 -24.06 -3.47 12.27
CA PRO A 125 -22.80 -2.92 12.77
C PRO A 125 -22.86 -2.75 14.30
N ILE A 126 -21.89 -3.31 15.02
CA ILE A 126 -21.83 -3.30 16.49
C ILE A 126 -20.47 -2.78 16.95
N SER A 127 -20.47 -1.85 17.90
CA SER A 127 -19.27 -1.47 18.66
C SER A 127 -19.41 -1.92 20.10
N VAL A 128 -18.46 -2.72 20.59
CA VAL A 128 -18.36 -3.13 22.00
C VAL A 128 -17.11 -2.48 22.59
N VAL A 129 -17.32 -1.61 23.57
CA VAL A 129 -16.27 -0.74 24.11
C VAL A 129 -16.00 -1.08 25.58
N ALA A 130 -14.76 -1.46 25.89
CA ALA A 130 -14.25 -1.69 27.23
C ALA A 130 -15.24 -2.45 28.15
N LYS A 131 -15.92 -1.75 29.06
CA LYS A 131 -16.82 -2.34 30.08
C LYS A 131 -18.07 -3.03 29.50
N GLN A 132 -18.38 -2.80 28.22
CA GLN A 132 -19.49 -3.44 27.53
C GLN A 132 -19.22 -4.92 27.22
N HIS A 133 -17.95 -5.34 27.17
CA HIS A 133 -17.61 -6.76 27.11
C HIS A 133 -18.12 -7.46 28.38
N TYR A 134 -18.88 -8.53 28.17
CA TYR A 134 -19.47 -9.30 29.27
C TYR A 134 -18.38 -9.90 30.17
N ILE A 135 -17.36 -10.50 29.56
CA ILE A 135 -16.21 -11.08 30.27
C ILE A 135 -15.20 -9.99 30.66
N LEU A 136 -14.87 -9.92 31.95
CA LEU A 136 -13.97 -8.90 32.52
C LEU A 136 -12.60 -8.87 31.84
N ARG A 137 -12.09 -10.04 31.44
CA ARG A 137 -10.79 -10.17 30.78
C ARG A 137 -10.74 -9.56 29.38
N HIS A 138 -11.87 -9.30 28.72
CA HIS A 138 -11.88 -8.65 27.40
C HIS A 138 -12.00 -7.13 27.51
N ARG A 139 -12.19 -6.56 28.70
CA ARG A 139 -12.46 -5.12 28.87
C ARG A 139 -11.25 -4.21 28.61
N PHE A 140 -10.09 -4.76 28.25
CA PHE A 140 -8.90 -4.01 27.86
C PHE A 140 -8.87 -3.65 26.37
N ILE A 141 -9.78 -4.22 25.57
CA ILE A 141 -9.95 -3.90 24.15
C ILE A 141 -11.27 -3.19 23.89
N SER A 142 -11.30 -2.50 22.76
CA SER A 142 -12.52 -1.99 22.12
C SER A 142 -12.59 -2.58 20.71
N CYS A 143 -13.79 -2.94 20.27
CA CYS A 143 -14.02 -3.63 19.01
C CYS A 143 -15.17 -2.96 18.25
N SER A 144 -15.01 -2.82 16.93
CA SER A 144 -16.06 -2.38 16.02
C SER A 144 -16.16 -3.37 14.87
N ALA A 145 -17.31 -4.02 14.77
CA ALA A 145 -17.58 -5.09 13.84
C ALA A 145 -18.74 -4.71 12.90
N CYS A 146 -18.64 -5.16 11.65
CA CYS A 146 -19.70 -5.04 10.66
C CYS A 146 -19.89 -6.40 9.95
N PRO A 147 -21.12 -6.93 9.88
CA PRO A 147 -21.44 -8.11 9.08
C PRO A 147 -21.10 -7.87 7.60
N ILE A 148 -20.68 -8.93 6.92
CA ILE A 148 -20.47 -8.97 5.46
C ILE A 148 -21.51 -9.93 4.88
N PHE A 149 -22.27 -9.47 3.90
CA PHE A 149 -23.25 -10.29 3.20
C PHE A 149 -22.74 -10.72 1.83
N ASP A 150 -23.21 -11.87 1.35
CA ASP A 150 -23.04 -12.29 -0.03
C ASP A 150 -23.94 -11.48 -0.97
N THR A 151 -23.81 -11.76 -2.26
CA THR A 151 -24.56 -11.11 -3.33
C THR A 151 -26.07 -11.42 -3.32
N HIS A 152 -26.54 -12.24 -2.38
CA HIS A 152 -27.94 -12.65 -2.19
C HIS A 152 -28.45 -12.31 -0.79
N GLY A 153 -27.71 -11.51 -0.01
CA GLY A 153 -28.09 -11.09 1.34
C GLY A 153 -27.86 -12.15 2.43
N GLY A 154 -27.18 -13.26 2.12
CA GLY A 154 -26.75 -14.26 3.09
C GLY A 154 -25.52 -13.80 3.88
N LEU A 155 -25.47 -14.07 5.19
CA LEU A 155 -24.31 -13.71 6.02
C LEU A 155 -23.08 -14.57 5.64
N LEU A 156 -22.04 -13.93 5.12
CA LEU A 156 -20.75 -14.58 4.83
C LEU A 156 -19.83 -14.62 6.06
N GLY A 157 -19.81 -13.52 6.81
CA GLY A 157 -18.87 -13.34 7.90
C GLY A 157 -18.95 -11.97 8.54
N VAL A 158 -17.93 -11.62 9.31
CA VAL A 158 -17.84 -10.33 10.00
C VAL A 158 -16.44 -9.76 9.82
N LEU A 159 -16.38 -8.48 9.44
CA LEU A 159 -15.16 -7.68 9.50
C LEU A 159 -15.13 -6.93 10.83
N ASP A 160 -14.05 -7.07 11.59
CA ASP A 160 -13.86 -6.41 12.87
C ASP A 160 -12.54 -5.65 12.90
N ILE A 161 -12.57 -4.45 13.48
CA ILE A 161 -11.38 -3.78 13.96
C ILE A 161 -11.37 -3.91 15.47
N THR A 162 -10.28 -4.44 16.02
CA THR A 162 -10.03 -4.54 17.46
C THR A 162 -8.81 -3.70 17.82
N SER A 163 -8.87 -2.90 18.90
CA SER A 163 -7.74 -2.12 19.40
C SER A 163 -7.62 -2.12 20.93
N GLU A 164 -6.43 -1.80 21.46
CA GLU A 164 -6.21 -1.51 22.89
C GLU A 164 -6.59 -0.07 23.28
N GLN A 165 -7.18 0.72 22.36
CA GLN A 165 -7.57 2.10 22.66
C GLN A 165 -8.79 2.14 23.60
N LYS A 166 -8.86 3.22 24.40
CA LYS A 166 -9.88 3.35 25.46
C LYS A 166 -11.31 3.33 24.94
N GLU A 167 -11.57 3.89 23.74
CA GLU A 167 -12.90 3.88 23.13
C GLU A 167 -12.81 3.81 21.60
N HIS A 168 -13.65 2.98 20.98
CA HIS A 168 -13.97 3.10 19.56
C HIS A 168 -15.13 4.09 19.42
N ASP A 169 -14.93 5.12 18.63
CA ASP A 169 -15.93 6.13 18.34
C ASP A 169 -16.79 5.77 17.11
N LEU A 170 -17.79 6.61 16.84
CA LEU A 170 -18.64 6.49 15.66
C LEU A 170 -17.80 6.48 14.36
N HIS A 171 -16.67 7.19 14.32
CA HIS A 171 -15.81 7.23 13.13
C HIS A 171 -15.18 5.86 12.82
N THR A 172 -14.78 5.12 13.85
CA THR A 172 -14.23 3.76 13.69
C THR A 172 -15.31 2.81 13.18
N GLN A 173 -16.51 2.87 13.75
CA GLN A 173 -17.64 2.05 13.29
C GLN A 173 -18.04 2.38 11.85
N LEU A 174 -18.12 3.66 11.48
CA LEU A 174 -18.41 4.10 10.10
C LEU A 174 -17.32 3.68 9.12
N PHE A 175 -16.06 3.65 9.57
CA PHE A 175 -14.95 3.19 8.75
C PHE A 175 -15.05 1.69 8.46
N VAL A 176 -15.31 0.84 9.47
CA VAL A 176 -15.51 -0.61 9.25
C VAL A 176 -16.67 -0.87 8.30
N GLN A 177 -17.77 -0.13 8.45
CA GLN A 177 -18.90 -0.18 7.53
C GLN A 177 -18.51 0.20 6.09
N THR A 178 -17.68 1.24 5.92
CA THR A 178 -17.14 1.62 4.61
C THR A 178 -16.30 0.50 3.99
N LEU A 179 -15.47 -0.18 4.78
CA LEU A 179 -14.69 -1.32 4.31
C LEU A 179 -15.57 -2.48 3.87
N VAL A 180 -16.62 -2.80 4.63
CA VAL A 180 -17.60 -3.83 4.26
C VAL A 180 -18.31 -3.47 2.97
N GLN A 181 -18.77 -2.23 2.81
CA GLN A 181 -19.41 -1.78 1.58
C GLN A 181 -18.49 -1.97 0.35
N LEU A 182 -17.19 -1.68 0.49
CA LEU A 182 -16.21 -1.93 -0.56
C LEU A 182 -16.06 -3.43 -0.87
N ILE A 183 -16.04 -4.27 0.16
CA ILE A 183 -15.96 -5.73 0.01
C ILE A 183 -17.19 -6.26 -0.74
N GLU A 184 -18.40 -5.90 -0.32
CA GLU A 184 -19.63 -6.36 -0.96
C GLU A 184 -19.74 -5.90 -2.41
N ASN A 185 -19.37 -4.64 -2.69
CA ASN A 185 -19.34 -4.13 -4.05
C ASN A 185 -18.35 -4.92 -4.92
N LYS A 186 -17.21 -5.33 -4.38
CA LYS A 186 -16.22 -6.15 -5.09
C LYS A 186 -16.66 -7.60 -5.28
N LEU A 187 -17.48 -8.15 -4.38
CA LEU A 187 -18.10 -9.46 -4.58
C LEU A 187 -19.12 -9.43 -5.73
N LEU A 188 -19.91 -8.36 -5.86
CA LEU A 188 -20.84 -8.19 -6.98
C LEU A 188 -20.15 -8.14 -8.35
N GLU A 189 -18.97 -7.53 -8.43
CA GLU A 189 -18.18 -7.48 -9.67
C GLU A 189 -17.73 -8.87 -10.17
N ARG A 190 -17.78 -9.91 -9.32
CA ARG A 190 -17.38 -11.28 -9.67
C ARG A 190 -18.54 -12.17 -10.15
N LEU A 191 -19.76 -11.63 -10.29
CA LEU A 191 -20.92 -12.40 -10.72
C LEU A 191 -20.81 -12.79 -12.23
N PRO A 192 -20.88 -14.09 -12.57
CA PRO A 192 -20.64 -14.58 -13.94
C PRO A 192 -21.74 -14.20 -14.95
N SER A 193 -22.91 -13.76 -14.48
CA SER A 193 -24.08 -13.38 -15.32
C SER A 193 -24.45 -11.89 -15.19
N ALA A 194 -23.52 -11.05 -14.73
CA ALA A 194 -23.76 -9.62 -14.57
C ALA A 194 -23.86 -8.91 -15.94
N HIS A 195 -25.00 -8.28 -16.22
CA HIS A 195 -25.23 -7.50 -17.44
C HIS A 195 -25.49 -6.02 -17.13
N THR A 196 -26.45 -5.73 -16.25
CA THR A 196 -26.83 -4.35 -15.87
C THR A 196 -26.51 -4.10 -14.42
N ARG A 197 -25.94 -2.94 -14.10
CA ARG A 197 -25.74 -2.45 -12.74
C ARG A 197 -26.62 -1.24 -12.50
N LEU A 198 -27.47 -1.32 -11.48
CA LEU A 198 -28.34 -0.25 -11.02
C LEU A 198 -27.80 0.27 -9.68
N GLU A 199 -27.70 1.59 -9.54
CA GLU A 199 -27.27 2.26 -8.31
C GLU A 199 -28.42 3.07 -7.71
N PHE A 200 -28.52 3.05 -6.38
CA PHE A 200 -29.55 3.71 -5.61
C PHE A 200 -28.90 4.51 -4.49
N ASP A 201 -29.22 5.79 -4.41
CA ASP A 201 -28.79 6.65 -3.32
C ASP A 201 -29.83 6.63 -2.20
N ALA A 202 -29.38 6.88 -0.97
CA ALA A 202 -30.30 7.12 0.15
C ALA A 202 -31.04 8.46 -0.06
N GLU A 203 -32.25 8.60 0.52
CA GLU A 203 -33.01 9.85 0.42
C GLU A 203 -32.26 11.06 1.01
N GLU A 204 -32.50 12.25 0.45
CA GLU A 204 -31.93 13.51 0.95
C GLU A 204 -32.32 13.72 2.43
N GLY A 205 -31.34 13.62 3.33
CA GLY A 205 -31.53 13.88 4.77
C GLY A 205 -31.00 12.77 5.68
N GLU A 206 -30.75 11.57 5.14
CA GLU A 206 -30.03 10.53 5.87
C GLU A 206 -28.52 10.69 5.66
N PHE A 207 -27.74 10.67 6.74
CA PHE A 207 -26.26 10.73 6.71
C PHE A 207 -25.62 9.44 6.13
N CYS A 208 -26.32 8.74 5.24
CA CYS A 208 -25.91 7.49 4.63
C CYS A 208 -25.42 7.75 3.20
N SER A 209 -24.12 8.04 3.05
CA SER A 209 -23.44 8.19 1.74
C SER A 209 -23.28 6.86 0.97
N TRP A 210 -24.08 5.83 1.28
CA TRP A 210 -23.85 4.47 0.86
C TRP A 210 -24.77 4.13 -0.31
N LYS A 211 -24.19 3.55 -1.36
CA LYS A 211 -24.92 3.24 -2.58
C LYS A 211 -25.47 1.82 -2.55
N GLY A 212 -26.78 1.68 -2.67
CA GLY A 212 -27.40 0.42 -3.01
C GLY A 212 -27.01 0.03 -4.44
N ILE A 213 -26.53 -1.19 -4.64
CA ILE A 213 -26.20 -1.72 -5.96
C ILE A 213 -27.00 -2.99 -6.19
N VAL A 214 -27.67 -3.06 -7.33
CA VAL A 214 -28.36 -4.24 -7.85
C VAL A 214 -27.78 -4.60 -9.21
N ILE A 215 -27.50 -5.87 -9.43
CA ILE A 215 -26.99 -6.43 -10.67
C ILE A 215 -28.07 -7.30 -11.29
N THR A 216 -28.33 -7.12 -12.59
CA THR A 216 -29.26 -7.96 -13.36
C THR A 216 -28.55 -8.67 -14.51
N ASP A 217 -29.14 -9.76 -14.99
CA ASP A 217 -28.77 -10.41 -16.24
C ASP A 217 -29.34 -9.66 -17.47
N GLU A 218 -29.15 -10.26 -18.66
CA GLU A 218 -29.63 -9.76 -19.96
C GLU A 218 -31.17 -9.67 -20.04
N ASP A 219 -31.88 -10.53 -19.31
CA ASP A 219 -33.34 -10.58 -19.25
C ASP A 219 -33.92 -9.62 -18.20
N GLY A 220 -33.04 -8.89 -17.49
CA GLY A 220 -33.43 -7.95 -16.43
C GLY A 220 -33.75 -8.62 -15.09
N GLN A 221 -33.44 -9.90 -14.92
CA GLN A 221 -33.60 -10.59 -13.64
C GLN A 221 -32.45 -10.24 -12.70
N VAL A 222 -32.75 -9.99 -11.43
CA VAL A 222 -31.73 -9.69 -10.42
C VAL A 222 -30.88 -10.92 -10.16
N VAL A 223 -29.58 -10.82 -10.40
CA VAL A 223 -28.59 -11.87 -10.14
C VAL A 223 -27.71 -11.58 -8.93
N GLY A 224 -27.78 -10.36 -8.39
CA GLY A 224 -27.20 -10.06 -7.08
C GLY A 224 -27.35 -8.62 -6.65
N TYR A 225 -27.12 -8.34 -5.37
CA TYR A 225 -27.22 -7.01 -4.78
C TYR A 225 -26.34 -6.89 -3.53
N ASN A 226 -26.00 -5.67 -3.13
CA ASN A 226 -25.28 -5.42 -1.88
C ASN A 226 -26.27 -5.16 -0.72
N HIS A 227 -25.78 -5.19 0.52
CA HIS A 227 -26.64 -4.99 1.68
C HIS A 227 -27.30 -3.60 1.73
N ALA A 228 -26.63 -2.58 1.20
CA ALA A 228 -27.21 -1.24 1.06
C ALA A 228 -28.47 -1.24 0.18
N ALA A 229 -28.48 -1.98 -0.93
CA ALA A 229 -29.67 -2.12 -1.78
C ALA A 229 -30.81 -2.80 -1.02
N GLN A 230 -30.51 -3.87 -0.27
CA GLN A 230 -31.48 -4.56 0.59
C GLN A 230 -32.12 -3.63 1.62
N SER A 231 -31.31 -2.77 2.23
CA SER A 231 -31.78 -1.79 3.20
C SER A 231 -32.69 -0.74 2.57
N LEU A 232 -32.38 -0.28 1.36
CA LEU A 232 -33.15 0.75 0.65
C LEU A 232 -34.44 0.20 0.01
N MET A 233 -34.41 -1.03 -0.50
CA MET A 233 -35.53 -1.58 -1.28
C MET A 233 -36.45 -2.52 -0.49
N GLY A 234 -35.97 -3.02 0.65
CA GLY A 234 -36.67 -4.00 1.47
C GLY A 234 -36.37 -5.45 1.05
N PRO A 235 -37.05 -6.42 1.70
CA PRO A 235 -36.85 -7.83 1.42
C PRO A 235 -37.34 -8.21 0.01
N ASN A 236 -36.79 -9.30 -0.54
CA ASN A 236 -37.15 -9.88 -1.84
C ASN A 236 -36.79 -9.05 -3.09
N ILE A 237 -35.68 -8.32 -3.06
CA ILE A 237 -35.14 -7.61 -4.25
C ILE A 237 -35.05 -8.54 -5.46
N GLU A 238 -34.66 -9.80 -5.23
CA GLU A 238 -34.52 -10.82 -6.28
C GLU A 238 -35.80 -11.06 -7.10
N SER A 239 -36.96 -10.74 -6.51
CA SER A 239 -38.28 -10.91 -7.15
C SER A 239 -38.85 -9.63 -7.74
N LEU A 240 -38.15 -8.49 -7.59
CA LEU A 240 -38.63 -7.22 -8.13
C LEU A 240 -38.38 -7.18 -9.64
N PRO A 241 -39.41 -6.88 -10.45
CA PRO A 241 -39.23 -6.73 -11.88
C PRO A 241 -38.41 -5.47 -12.19
N LEU A 242 -37.65 -5.51 -13.29
CA LEU A 242 -36.70 -4.47 -13.68
C LEU A 242 -37.35 -3.08 -13.80
N ASP A 243 -38.59 -3.00 -14.26
CA ASP A 243 -39.35 -1.75 -14.39
C ASP A 243 -39.58 -1.05 -13.04
N VAL A 244 -39.87 -1.81 -11.98
CA VAL A 244 -40.01 -1.28 -10.61
C VAL A 244 -38.66 -0.80 -10.06
N LEU A 245 -37.57 -1.52 -10.36
CA LEU A 245 -36.22 -1.11 -9.98
C LEU A 245 -35.81 0.18 -10.69
N ILE A 246 -36.10 0.28 -11.99
CA ILE A 246 -35.79 1.46 -12.80
C ILE A 246 -36.60 2.67 -12.33
N ASP A 247 -37.91 2.55 -12.10
CA ASP A 247 -38.73 3.68 -11.64
C ASP A 247 -38.24 4.26 -10.31
N ARG A 248 -37.76 3.40 -9.41
CA ARG A 248 -37.12 3.82 -8.15
C ARG A 248 -35.75 4.46 -8.36
N SER A 249 -34.96 4.00 -9.34
CA SER A 249 -33.66 4.60 -9.70
C SER A 249 -33.79 5.95 -10.42
N VAL A 250 -34.84 6.14 -11.22
CA VAL A 250 -35.04 7.32 -12.09
C VAL A 250 -35.45 8.56 -11.31
N ARG A 251 -35.99 8.43 -10.09
CA ARG A 251 -36.26 9.59 -9.23
C ARG A 251 -35.01 10.34 -8.72
N GLN A 252 -33.79 9.82 -8.97
CA GLN A 252 -32.53 10.42 -8.50
C GLN A 252 -31.39 10.40 -9.56
N GLN A 253 -31.70 10.62 -10.84
CA GLN A 253 -30.79 10.38 -11.98
C GLN A 253 -29.33 10.86 -11.85
N SER A 254 -28.40 9.93 -12.14
CA SER A 254 -27.58 10.03 -13.37
C SER A 254 -27.48 8.66 -14.04
N LEU A 255 -28.04 8.53 -15.25
CA LEU A 255 -28.13 7.29 -16.01
C LEU A 255 -26.80 6.94 -16.70
N PHE A 256 -26.36 5.68 -16.59
CA PHE A 256 -25.29 5.09 -17.40
C PHE A 256 -25.80 3.87 -18.18
N THR A 257 -25.31 3.71 -19.41
CA THR A 257 -25.64 2.65 -20.38
C THR A 257 -24.86 1.34 -20.16
N PRO A 258 -25.33 0.20 -20.72
CA PRO A 258 -24.80 -1.14 -20.44
C PRO A 258 -23.40 -1.36 -21.02
N ASN A 259 -22.53 -2.05 -20.28
CA ASN A 259 -21.23 -2.53 -20.75
C ASN A 259 -21.39 -3.88 -21.47
N THR A 260 -21.31 -3.87 -22.80
CA THR A 260 -20.89 -5.05 -23.57
C THR A 260 -19.37 -5.03 -23.74
N PRO A 261 -18.71 -6.20 -23.81
CA PRO A 261 -17.27 -6.28 -23.97
C PRO A 261 -16.90 -6.02 -25.43
N ASN A 262 -16.84 -4.76 -25.85
CA ASN A 262 -15.94 -4.34 -26.92
C ASN A 262 -15.71 -2.83 -26.94
N GLN A 263 -14.43 -2.47 -26.83
CA GLN A 263 -13.85 -1.22 -27.29
C GLN A 263 -14.49 0.05 -26.67
N HIS A 264 -14.09 0.36 -25.44
CA HIS A 264 -14.18 1.73 -24.96
C HIS A 264 -13.47 2.67 -25.95
N ARG A 265 -14.27 3.44 -26.70
CA ARG A 265 -13.90 4.80 -27.07
C ARG A 265 -13.85 5.62 -25.79
N VAL A 266 -12.71 5.52 -25.11
CA VAL A 266 -11.92 6.63 -24.58
C VAL A 266 -12.61 7.98 -24.81
N ALA A 267 -13.41 8.42 -23.83
CA ALA A 267 -13.58 9.84 -23.57
C ALA A 267 -12.24 10.32 -23.00
N SER A 268 -11.24 10.45 -23.90
CA SER A 268 -9.83 10.73 -23.60
C SER A 268 -9.46 10.45 -22.15
N SER A 269 -9.45 9.17 -21.74
CA SER A 269 -8.33 8.72 -20.92
C SER A 269 -7.12 9.21 -21.70
N LEU A 270 -6.46 10.24 -21.17
CA LEU A 270 -5.09 10.49 -21.56
C LEU A 270 -4.38 9.23 -21.04
N HIS A 271 -4.42 8.17 -21.87
CA HIS A 271 -3.68 6.94 -21.64
C HIS A 271 -2.26 7.41 -21.45
N SER A 272 -1.81 7.37 -20.21
CA SER A 272 -0.44 7.74 -19.95
C SER A 272 0.41 6.64 -20.59
N THR A 273 1.45 7.04 -21.31
CA THR A 273 2.46 6.09 -21.81
C THR A 273 3.33 5.51 -20.68
N LEU A 274 2.92 5.71 -19.42
CA LEU A 274 3.70 5.41 -18.23
C LEU A 274 3.46 4.01 -17.68
N HIS A 275 2.32 3.40 -18.02
CA HIS A 275 1.99 2.02 -17.67
C HIS A 275 1.38 1.31 -18.87
N HIS A 276 1.60 0.01 -18.94
CA HIS A 276 1.08 -0.87 -19.99
C HIS A 276 0.19 -1.96 -19.37
N GLY A 277 -0.71 -1.54 -18.48
CA GLY A 277 -1.62 -2.44 -17.76
C GLY A 277 -1.23 -2.71 -16.30
N ASP A 278 -0.24 -1.99 -15.75
CA ASP A 278 0.06 -2.07 -14.32
C ASP A 278 -0.99 -1.34 -13.48
N GLU A 279 -1.70 -2.07 -12.63
CA GLU A 279 -2.80 -1.56 -11.82
C GLU A 279 -2.34 -0.54 -10.76
N CYS A 280 -1.14 -0.72 -10.20
CA CYS A 280 -0.62 0.16 -9.16
C CYS A 280 -0.25 1.53 -9.73
N VAL A 281 0.44 1.56 -10.86
CA VAL A 281 0.77 2.81 -11.57
C VAL A 281 -0.48 3.47 -12.14
N GLU A 282 -1.45 2.70 -12.63
CA GLU A 282 -2.75 3.23 -13.05
C GLU A 282 -3.51 3.88 -11.89
N LEU A 283 -3.55 3.22 -10.72
CA LEU A 283 -4.16 3.81 -9.52
C LEU A 283 -3.48 5.12 -9.13
N CYS A 284 -2.13 5.14 -9.12
CA CYS A 284 -1.35 6.35 -8.85
C CYS A 284 -1.68 7.47 -9.84
N TRP A 285 -1.80 7.13 -11.12
CA TRP A 285 -2.17 8.06 -12.19
C TRP A 285 -3.57 8.62 -11.99
N GLN A 286 -4.57 7.77 -11.77
CA GLN A 286 -5.97 8.17 -11.58
C GLN A 286 -6.17 9.02 -10.32
N GLN A 287 -5.51 8.68 -9.20
CA GLN A 287 -5.53 9.49 -7.99
C GLN A 287 -4.92 10.88 -8.23
N SER A 288 -3.79 10.93 -8.95
CA SER A 288 -3.13 12.19 -9.28
C SER A 288 -4.02 13.06 -10.16
N LEU A 289 -4.70 12.50 -11.16
CA LEU A 289 -5.64 13.23 -12.02
C LEU A 289 -6.81 13.85 -11.25
N LYS A 290 -7.33 13.16 -10.23
CA LYS A 290 -8.45 13.68 -9.41
C LYS A 290 -8.08 14.89 -8.56
N VAL A 291 -6.78 15.03 -8.24
CA VAL A 291 -6.25 16.08 -7.36
C VAL A 291 -5.57 17.19 -8.16
N LEU A 292 -5.17 16.91 -9.39
CA LEU A 292 -4.60 17.86 -10.34
C LEU A 292 -5.48 19.10 -10.46
N ASP A 293 -4.84 20.28 -10.51
CA ASP A 293 -5.49 21.59 -10.63
C ASP A 293 -6.39 22.02 -9.44
N LYS A 294 -6.39 21.30 -8.31
CA LYS A 294 -7.12 21.66 -7.08
C LYS A 294 -6.26 22.36 -6.02
N ASP A 295 -5.10 22.89 -6.41
CA ASP A 295 -4.11 23.53 -5.52
C ASP A 295 -3.59 22.63 -4.37
N ILE A 296 -3.75 21.32 -4.50
CA ILE A 296 -3.27 20.32 -3.55
C ILE A 296 -1.87 19.84 -3.99
N PRO A 297 -0.85 19.92 -3.12
CA PRO A 297 0.47 19.37 -3.42
C PRO A 297 0.45 17.86 -3.61
N ILE A 298 1.22 17.36 -4.57
CA ILE A 298 1.40 15.91 -4.80
C ILE A 298 2.81 15.53 -4.34
N LEU A 299 2.92 14.56 -3.45
CA LEU A 299 4.18 14.00 -2.96
C LEU A 299 4.38 12.60 -3.53
N LEU A 300 5.38 12.44 -4.40
CA LEU A 300 5.77 11.19 -5.01
C LEU A 300 6.86 10.50 -4.18
N LEU A 301 6.56 9.32 -3.67
CA LEU A 301 7.55 8.41 -3.10
C LEU A 301 7.91 7.33 -4.13
N GLY A 302 9.19 7.00 -4.24
CA GLY A 302 9.63 5.86 -5.03
C GLY A 302 11.14 5.80 -5.10
N GLU A 303 11.68 4.63 -5.38
CA GLU A 303 13.13 4.44 -5.52
C GLU A 303 13.72 5.32 -6.63
N THR A 304 15.05 5.48 -6.61
CA THR A 304 15.75 6.13 -7.72
C THR A 304 15.52 5.34 -9.02
N GLY A 305 15.13 6.04 -10.08
CA GLY A 305 14.98 5.43 -11.41
C GLY A 305 13.62 4.80 -11.71
N VAL A 306 12.62 4.90 -10.83
CA VAL A 306 11.25 4.36 -11.08
C VAL A 306 10.40 5.16 -12.08
N GLY A 307 10.89 6.33 -12.52
CA GLY A 307 10.18 7.16 -13.51
C GLY A 307 9.43 8.37 -12.95
N LYS A 308 9.74 8.83 -11.72
CA LYS A 308 9.14 10.04 -11.10
C LYS A 308 9.10 11.25 -12.05
N ASN A 309 10.18 11.53 -12.77
CA ASN A 309 10.24 12.68 -13.71
C ASN A 309 9.28 12.53 -14.90
N GLU A 310 9.18 11.33 -15.47
CA GLU A 310 8.25 11.07 -16.58
C GLU A 310 6.80 11.11 -16.08
N PHE A 311 6.54 10.64 -14.86
CA PHE A 311 5.24 10.75 -14.21
C PHE A 311 4.80 12.21 -14.09
N VAL A 312 5.68 13.10 -13.61
CA VAL A 312 5.38 14.53 -13.48
C VAL A 312 5.19 15.21 -14.83
N LYS A 313 6.02 14.89 -15.84
CA LYS A 313 5.85 15.41 -17.20
C LYS A 313 4.49 15.03 -17.78
N ALA A 314 4.08 13.77 -17.62
CA ALA A 314 2.78 13.33 -18.07
C ALA A 314 1.65 14.08 -17.34
N LEU A 315 1.73 14.21 -16.01
CA LEU A 315 0.75 14.98 -15.23
C LEU A 315 0.65 16.44 -15.69
N HIS A 316 1.78 17.08 -15.94
CA HIS A 316 1.78 18.45 -16.43
C HIS A 316 1.11 18.57 -17.81
N ASN A 317 1.38 17.65 -18.74
CA ASN A 317 0.83 17.66 -20.10
C ASN A 317 -0.70 17.51 -20.13
N VAL A 318 -1.28 16.85 -19.12
CA VAL A 318 -2.72 16.62 -19.01
C VAL A 318 -3.43 17.67 -18.14
N SER A 319 -2.68 18.48 -17.40
CA SER A 319 -3.22 19.54 -16.53
C SER A 319 -3.80 20.72 -17.31
N GLN A 320 -4.62 21.53 -16.65
CA GLN A 320 -5.03 22.84 -17.17
C GLN A 320 -3.83 23.78 -17.39
N ARG A 321 -2.73 23.54 -16.67
CA ARG A 321 -1.47 24.30 -16.74
C ARG A 321 -0.49 23.79 -17.81
N ARG A 322 -0.90 22.90 -18.72
CA ARG A 322 -0.03 22.30 -19.76
C ARG A 322 0.66 23.26 -20.73
N GLN A 323 0.14 24.48 -20.88
CA GLN A 323 0.74 25.55 -21.70
C GLN A 323 1.64 26.50 -20.88
N SER A 324 1.60 26.37 -19.56
CA SER A 324 2.41 27.12 -18.60
C SER A 324 3.75 26.39 -18.35
N PRO A 325 4.76 27.04 -17.75
CA PRO A 325 6.05 26.41 -17.53
C PRO A 325 5.99 25.24 -16.54
N LEU A 326 6.62 24.12 -16.90
CA LEU A 326 7.05 23.08 -15.97
C LEU A 326 8.50 23.36 -15.56
N VAL A 327 8.70 23.83 -14.34
CA VAL A 327 10.02 24.13 -13.80
C VAL A 327 10.43 22.99 -12.87
N SER A 328 11.56 22.34 -13.13
CA SER A 328 12.11 21.28 -12.28
C SER A 328 13.35 21.75 -11.54
N VAL A 329 13.47 21.36 -10.27
CA VAL A 329 14.63 21.59 -9.42
C VAL A 329 14.98 20.29 -8.74
N ASN A 330 16.24 19.85 -8.86
CA ASN A 330 16.75 18.73 -8.08
C ASN A 330 17.47 19.28 -6.85
N CYS A 331 16.89 19.05 -5.67
CA CYS A 331 17.37 19.60 -4.41
C CYS A 331 18.69 18.95 -3.95
N GLY A 332 18.97 17.71 -4.35
CA GLY A 332 20.23 17.02 -4.04
C GLY A 332 21.40 17.38 -4.97
N ALA A 333 21.14 17.93 -6.15
CA ALA A 333 22.18 18.27 -7.13
C ALA A 333 22.84 19.64 -6.88
N LEU A 334 22.21 20.50 -6.09
CA LEU A 334 22.68 21.86 -5.80
C LEU A 334 23.36 21.93 -4.44
N PRO A 335 24.45 22.69 -4.28
CA PRO A 335 25.01 22.99 -2.97
C PRO A 335 23.98 23.61 -2.03
N HIS A 336 23.99 23.24 -0.75
CA HIS A 336 23.04 23.72 0.26
C HIS A 336 23.01 25.26 0.38
N GLU A 337 24.14 25.92 0.11
CA GLU A 337 24.25 27.39 0.16
C GLU A 337 23.53 28.08 -1.00
N LEU A 338 23.40 27.41 -2.15
CA LEU A 338 22.85 27.98 -3.37
C LEU A 338 21.37 27.66 -3.57
N ILE A 339 20.88 26.56 -2.99
CA ILE A 339 19.50 26.09 -3.21
C ILE A 339 18.44 27.14 -2.84
N GLU A 340 18.68 27.92 -1.79
CA GLU A 340 17.76 28.98 -1.36
C GLU A 340 17.68 30.10 -2.40
N SER A 341 18.84 30.54 -2.88
CA SER A 341 18.94 31.55 -3.94
C SER A 341 18.35 31.06 -5.26
N GLU A 342 18.47 29.76 -5.55
CA GLU A 342 17.88 29.14 -6.73
C GLU A 342 16.34 29.07 -6.63
N LEU A 343 15.80 28.59 -5.51
CA LEU A 343 14.36 28.42 -5.33
C LEU A 343 13.62 29.76 -5.28
N PHE A 344 14.09 30.68 -4.44
CA PHE A 344 13.34 31.90 -4.11
C PHE A 344 13.82 33.14 -4.87
N GLY A 345 15.00 33.08 -5.49
CA GLY A 345 15.62 34.22 -6.17
C GLY A 345 16.33 35.17 -5.21
N TYR A 346 16.99 36.18 -5.76
CA TYR A 346 17.68 37.21 -5.00
C TYR A 346 17.70 38.55 -5.77
N VAL A 347 17.71 39.65 -5.01
CA VAL A 347 17.88 40.99 -5.59
C VAL A 347 19.35 41.31 -5.85
N ALA A 348 19.61 42.27 -6.74
CA ALA A 348 20.97 42.75 -6.99
C ALA A 348 21.63 43.22 -5.68
N GLY A 349 22.85 42.74 -5.41
CA GLY A 349 23.60 43.11 -4.20
C GLY A 349 23.20 42.35 -2.91
N ALA A 350 22.39 41.29 -2.99
CA ALA A 350 21.96 40.52 -1.82
C ALA A 350 23.10 39.83 -1.03
N PHE A 351 24.19 39.45 -1.72
CA PHE A 351 25.37 38.84 -1.11
C PHE A 351 26.61 39.06 -2.01
N THR A 352 27.80 38.81 -1.47
CA THR A 352 29.07 38.93 -2.20
C THR A 352 29.14 37.92 -3.35
N GLY A 353 29.26 38.40 -4.59
CA GLY A 353 29.24 37.55 -5.79
C GLY A 353 27.87 37.37 -6.46
N ALA A 354 26.82 38.02 -5.93
CA ALA A 354 25.50 38.03 -6.56
C ALA A 354 25.55 38.70 -7.95
N ASN A 355 24.80 38.15 -8.90
CA ASN A 355 24.66 38.74 -10.23
C ASN A 355 24.12 40.19 -10.09
N PRO A 356 24.74 41.19 -10.75
CA PRO A 356 24.27 42.57 -10.73
C PRO A 356 22.83 42.76 -11.21
N LYS A 357 22.28 41.81 -11.98
CA LYS A 357 20.89 41.83 -12.47
C LYS A 357 19.90 41.12 -11.53
N GLY A 358 20.38 40.50 -10.45
CA GLY A 358 19.59 39.62 -9.59
C GLY A 358 19.19 38.32 -10.29
N TYR A 359 18.40 37.51 -9.60
CA TYR A 359 17.82 36.27 -10.14
C TYR A 359 16.39 36.11 -9.65
N ILE A 360 15.49 35.78 -10.57
CA ILE A 360 14.05 35.74 -10.28
C ILE A 360 13.64 34.54 -9.40
N GLY A 361 14.42 33.46 -9.38
CA GLY A 361 14.09 32.24 -8.63
C GLY A 361 13.12 31.30 -9.35
N LYS A 362 13.16 30.02 -8.97
CA LYS A 362 12.36 28.95 -9.58
C LYS A 362 10.87 29.06 -9.31
N PHE A 363 10.46 29.53 -8.12
CA PHE A 363 9.05 29.76 -7.80
C PHE A 363 8.40 30.79 -8.73
N ARG A 364 9.11 31.89 -9.03
CA ARG A 364 8.60 32.94 -9.92
C ARG A 364 8.65 32.51 -11.38
N GLN A 365 9.67 31.72 -11.78
CA GLN A 365 9.70 31.08 -13.10
C GLN A 365 8.50 30.14 -13.32
N ALA A 366 8.05 29.45 -12.26
CA ALA A 366 6.94 28.50 -12.32
C ALA A 366 5.55 29.12 -12.15
N HIS A 367 5.45 30.45 -12.05
CA HIS A 367 4.18 31.15 -11.84
C HIS A 367 3.15 30.78 -12.92
N LYS A 368 1.91 30.45 -12.51
CA LYS A 368 0.81 29.87 -13.30
C LYS A 368 1.07 28.47 -13.88
N GLY A 369 2.20 27.86 -13.53
CA GLY A 369 2.65 26.57 -14.02
C GLY A 369 2.77 25.53 -12.90
N THR A 370 3.70 24.60 -13.11
CA THR A 370 4.01 23.50 -12.20
C THR A 370 5.47 23.60 -11.75
N LEU A 371 5.71 23.53 -10.45
CA LEU A 371 7.05 23.41 -9.89
C LEU A 371 7.25 21.99 -9.39
N PHE A 372 8.24 21.32 -9.97
CA PHE A 372 8.67 19.98 -9.61
C PHE A 372 9.92 20.04 -8.72
N LEU A 373 9.79 19.58 -7.48
CA LEU A 373 10.86 19.52 -6.49
C LEU A 373 11.33 18.07 -6.34
N ASP A 374 12.38 17.70 -7.06
CA ASP A 374 12.99 16.37 -6.99
C ASP A 374 13.96 16.29 -5.81
N GLU A 375 14.00 15.12 -5.17
CA GLU A 375 14.75 14.84 -3.93
C GLU A 375 14.50 15.86 -2.81
N ILE A 376 13.22 16.15 -2.52
CA ILE A 376 12.82 17.13 -1.49
C ILE A 376 13.38 16.81 -0.08
N GLY A 377 13.72 15.54 0.18
CA GLY A 377 14.36 15.11 1.43
C GLY A 377 15.75 15.71 1.66
N ASP A 378 16.44 16.15 0.60
CA ASP A 378 17.78 16.76 0.68
C ASP A 378 17.73 18.30 0.88
N LEU A 379 16.53 18.88 1.01
CA LEU A 379 16.38 20.32 1.20
C LEU A 379 16.92 20.74 2.59
N PRO A 380 17.82 21.73 2.71
CA PRO A 380 18.32 22.19 4.01
C PRO A 380 17.23 22.88 4.84
N ILE A 381 17.36 22.83 6.17
CA ILE A 381 16.38 23.36 7.13
C ILE A 381 16.03 24.84 6.90
N SER A 382 16.99 25.67 6.49
CA SER A 382 16.74 27.08 6.19
C SER A 382 15.77 27.25 5.02
N ALA A 383 15.99 26.50 3.93
CA ALA A 383 15.12 26.50 2.76
C ALA A 383 13.75 25.85 3.05
N GLN A 384 13.69 24.84 3.92
CA GLN A 384 12.43 24.24 4.37
C GLN A 384 11.51 25.27 5.05
N THR A 385 12.06 26.11 5.93
CA THR A 385 11.29 27.17 6.61
C THR A 385 10.67 28.14 5.60
N ARG A 386 11.43 28.58 4.60
CA ARG A 386 10.90 29.47 3.55
C ARG A 386 9.90 28.78 2.64
N LEU A 387 10.16 27.52 2.28
CA LEU A 387 9.23 26.73 1.47
C LEU A 387 7.86 26.62 2.16
N LEU A 388 7.83 26.41 3.48
CA LEU A 388 6.59 26.37 4.25
C LEU A 388 5.79 27.68 4.10
N HIS A 389 6.43 28.84 4.25
CA HIS A 389 5.79 30.14 4.06
C HIS A 389 5.23 30.30 2.65
N VAL A 390 5.99 29.89 1.63
CA VAL A 390 5.52 29.93 0.24
C VAL A 390 4.28 29.06 0.03
N LEU A 391 4.22 27.87 0.63
CA LEU A 391 3.07 26.96 0.54
C LEU A 391 1.85 27.45 1.33
N GLN A 392 2.05 28.21 2.41
CA GLN A 392 0.99 28.74 3.26
C GLN A 392 0.42 30.05 2.70
N ASP A 393 1.29 31.03 2.47
CA ASP A 393 0.91 32.41 2.16
C ASP A 393 0.74 32.65 0.66
N LYS A 394 1.13 31.66 -0.17
CA LYS A 394 1.13 31.75 -1.65
C LYS A 394 1.89 32.99 -2.14
N GLN A 395 2.97 33.32 -1.44
CA GLN A 395 3.84 34.44 -1.75
C GLN A 395 5.30 34.03 -1.64
N VAL A 396 6.17 34.64 -2.46
CA VAL A 396 7.61 34.41 -2.42
C VAL A 396 8.37 35.73 -2.26
N SER A 397 9.30 35.76 -1.32
CA SER A 397 10.22 36.86 -1.09
C SER A 397 11.63 36.47 -1.55
N PRO A 398 12.21 37.18 -2.54
CA PRO A 398 13.60 36.99 -2.92
C PRO A 398 14.55 37.28 -1.75
N VAL A 399 15.70 36.60 -1.71
CA VAL A 399 16.75 36.88 -0.73
C VAL A 399 17.17 38.35 -0.84
N GLY A 400 17.10 39.07 0.29
CA GLY A 400 17.44 40.49 0.38
C GLY A 400 16.32 41.46 -0.05
N ALA A 401 15.15 40.97 -0.48
CA ALA A 401 14.00 41.80 -0.79
C ALA A 401 13.11 42.05 0.44
N VAL A 402 12.51 43.23 0.53
CA VAL A 402 11.44 43.55 1.49
C VAL A 402 10.06 43.20 0.92
N GLU A 403 9.91 43.26 -0.40
CA GLU A 403 8.66 42.98 -1.09
C GLU A 403 8.45 41.47 -1.32
N SER A 404 7.22 41.03 -1.10
CA SER A 404 6.75 39.68 -1.43
C SER A 404 5.95 39.70 -2.73
N HIS A 405 6.07 38.64 -3.52
CA HIS A 405 5.32 38.47 -4.76
C HIS A 405 4.33 37.31 -4.64
N ALA A 406 3.05 37.57 -4.93
CA ALA A 406 2.04 36.51 -5.01
C ALA A 406 2.37 35.50 -6.11
N ILE A 407 2.23 34.22 -5.79
CA ILE A 407 2.47 33.12 -6.73
C ILE A 407 1.31 32.15 -6.76
N ASP A 408 1.03 31.65 -7.95
CA ASP A 408 0.12 30.54 -8.19
C ASP A 408 0.93 29.42 -8.87
N VAL A 409 1.17 28.32 -8.15
CA VAL A 409 2.03 27.22 -8.63
C VAL A 409 1.46 25.89 -8.13
N GLN A 410 1.30 24.93 -9.04
CA GLN A 410 1.04 23.54 -8.68
C GLN A 410 2.35 22.91 -8.21
N ILE A 411 2.36 22.39 -6.99
CA ILE A 411 3.55 21.78 -6.40
C ILE A 411 3.49 20.27 -6.60
N VAL A 412 4.56 19.71 -7.15
CA VAL A 412 4.81 18.28 -7.16
C VAL A 412 6.18 18.04 -6.55
N ALA A 413 6.25 17.33 -5.44
CA ALA A 413 7.49 16.99 -4.77
C ALA A 413 7.79 15.50 -4.94
N ALA A 414 9.05 15.12 -5.01
CA ALA A 414 9.49 13.74 -5.13
C ALA A 414 10.62 13.43 -4.15
N THR A 415 10.64 12.20 -3.64
CA THR A 415 11.69 11.70 -2.74
C THR A 415 11.84 10.20 -2.87
N HIS A 416 13.03 9.67 -2.60
CA HIS A 416 13.24 8.23 -2.38
C HIS A 416 13.37 7.87 -0.89
N VAL A 417 13.51 8.86 -0.01
CA VAL A 417 13.65 8.68 1.43
C VAL A 417 12.31 8.87 2.15
N ASP A 418 12.14 8.15 3.25
CA ASP A 418 11.01 8.33 4.16
C ASP A 418 11.14 9.66 4.92
N LEU A 419 10.33 10.65 4.52
CA LEU A 419 10.32 11.96 5.15
C LEU A 419 9.88 11.90 6.62
N GLN A 420 9.05 10.94 7.02
CA GLN A 420 8.65 10.79 8.43
C GLN A 420 9.85 10.42 9.29
N GLN A 421 10.72 9.54 8.79
CA GLN A 421 11.96 9.20 9.46
C GLN A 421 12.90 10.42 9.57
N LEU A 422 12.99 11.25 8.51
CA LEU A 422 13.78 12.50 8.57
C LEU A 422 13.20 13.51 9.56
N VAL A 423 11.87 13.56 9.71
CA VAL A 423 11.21 14.38 10.74
C VAL A 423 11.58 13.91 12.14
N MET A 424 11.55 12.59 12.40
CA MET A 424 11.99 12.03 13.69
C MET A 424 13.48 12.32 13.99
N GLN A 425 14.31 12.40 12.96
CA GLN A 425 15.73 12.73 13.07
C GLN A 425 16.00 14.25 13.18
N GLY A 426 14.98 15.11 13.11
CA GLY A 426 15.13 16.56 13.10
C GLY A 426 15.77 17.13 11.82
N LYS A 427 15.87 16.33 10.76
CA LYS A 427 16.43 16.74 9.45
C LYS A 427 15.37 17.29 8.49
N PHE A 428 14.10 17.04 8.78
CA PHE A 428 12.98 17.58 8.03
C PHE A 428 11.94 18.17 8.98
N ARG A 429 11.34 19.30 8.65
CA ARG A 429 10.36 19.93 9.52
C ARG A 429 9.01 19.23 9.44
N HIS A 430 8.43 18.99 10.62
CA HIS A 430 7.13 18.34 10.76
C HIS A 430 5.99 19.13 10.06
N ASP A 431 5.97 20.45 10.22
CA ASP A 431 4.96 21.34 9.62
C ASP A 431 5.01 21.34 8.08
N LEU A 432 6.21 21.41 7.49
CA LEU A 432 6.41 21.31 6.05
C LEU A 432 5.96 19.95 5.51
N TYR A 433 6.26 18.86 6.23
CA TYR A 433 5.85 17.51 5.85
C TYR A 433 4.33 17.42 5.67
N TYR A 434 3.54 17.87 6.64
CA TYR A 434 2.07 17.85 6.52
C TYR A 434 1.54 18.76 5.43
N ARG A 435 2.22 19.88 5.15
CA ARG A 435 1.81 20.78 4.06
C ARG A 435 2.10 20.22 2.67
N LEU A 436 3.18 19.43 2.53
CA LEU A 436 3.52 18.73 1.29
C LEU A 436 2.73 17.44 1.10
N GLN A 437 2.30 16.78 2.18
CA GLN A 437 1.47 15.57 2.15
C GLN A 437 0.00 15.89 1.84
N GLY A 438 -0.26 16.55 0.70
CA GLY A 438 -1.60 16.74 0.18
C GLY A 438 -2.17 15.43 -0.38
N LEU A 439 -1.67 15.01 -1.53
CA LEU A 439 -1.81 13.65 -2.06
C LEU A 439 -0.45 12.95 -1.97
N PHE A 440 -0.42 11.78 -1.33
CA PHE A 440 0.75 10.92 -1.30
C PHE A 440 0.60 9.81 -2.36
N VAL A 441 1.62 9.63 -3.20
CA VAL A 441 1.62 8.66 -4.29
C VAL A 441 2.92 7.85 -4.22
N ALA A 442 2.81 6.54 -4.00
CA ALA A 442 3.97 5.65 -3.97
C ALA A 442 4.09 4.90 -5.31
N LEU A 443 5.11 5.25 -6.10
CA LEU A 443 5.41 4.56 -7.35
C LEU A 443 6.17 3.26 -7.06
N PRO A 444 5.70 2.11 -7.56
CA PRO A 444 6.34 0.82 -7.34
C PRO A 444 7.69 0.74 -8.05
N SER A 445 8.61 -0.07 -7.52
CA SER A 445 9.84 -0.42 -8.21
C SER A 445 9.54 -1.32 -9.41
N LEU A 446 10.46 -1.38 -10.39
CA LEU A 446 10.27 -2.15 -11.61
C LEU A 446 10.11 -3.65 -11.34
N SER A 447 10.66 -4.17 -10.24
CA SER A 447 10.46 -5.56 -9.81
C SER A 447 9.03 -5.86 -9.38
N GLN A 448 8.31 -4.86 -8.86
CA GLN A 448 6.94 -4.98 -8.36
C GLN A 448 5.89 -4.73 -9.44
N ARG A 449 6.31 -4.29 -10.63
CA ARG A 449 5.42 -3.95 -11.75
C ARG A 449 5.06 -5.18 -12.58
N GLN A 450 3.77 -5.29 -12.92
CA GLN A 450 3.23 -6.38 -13.74
C GLN A 450 3.46 -6.14 -15.24
N ASP A 451 3.65 -4.88 -15.64
CA ASP A 451 3.77 -4.45 -17.04
C ASP A 451 5.21 -4.50 -17.59
N LYS A 452 6.14 -5.14 -16.88
CA LYS A 452 7.58 -5.17 -17.21
C LYS A 452 7.86 -5.67 -18.63
N ALA A 453 7.21 -6.73 -19.08
CA ALA A 453 7.39 -7.26 -20.43
C ALA A 453 6.96 -6.25 -21.52
N ALA A 454 5.88 -5.51 -21.28
CA ALA A 454 5.41 -4.47 -22.19
C ALA A 454 6.33 -3.24 -22.17
N LEU A 455 6.85 -2.86 -21.01
CA LEU A 455 7.86 -1.81 -20.87
C LEU A 455 9.15 -2.14 -21.63
N VAL A 456 9.64 -3.38 -21.50
CA VAL A 456 10.81 -3.87 -22.26
C VAL A 456 10.59 -3.69 -23.76
N HIS A 457 9.44 -4.12 -24.27
CA HIS A 457 9.11 -3.95 -25.69
C HIS A 457 9.00 -2.47 -26.10
N ASN A 458 8.42 -1.61 -25.27
CA ASN A 458 8.26 -0.19 -25.60
C ASN A 458 9.63 0.53 -25.64
N ILE A 459 10.48 0.28 -24.65
CA ILE A 459 11.84 0.83 -24.60
C ILE A 459 12.69 0.26 -25.75
N HIS A 460 12.56 -1.02 -26.08
CA HIS A 460 13.23 -1.62 -27.23
C HIS A 460 12.83 -0.93 -28.54
N ARG A 461 11.53 -0.72 -28.80
CA ARG A 461 11.04 -0.01 -30.00
C ARG A 461 11.57 1.42 -30.11
N LYS A 462 11.87 2.09 -28.99
CA LYS A 462 12.44 3.44 -28.98
C LYS A 462 13.87 3.48 -29.55
N TYR A 463 14.64 2.39 -29.42
CA TYR A 463 16.05 2.33 -29.81
C TYR A 463 16.35 1.40 -30.99
N ALA A 464 15.46 0.47 -31.30
CA ALA A 464 15.58 -0.41 -32.45
C ALA A 464 15.62 0.41 -33.75
N GLN A 465 16.63 0.17 -34.59
CA GLN A 465 16.78 0.87 -35.87
C GLN A 465 16.06 0.18 -37.04
N ILE A 466 15.75 -1.11 -36.89
CA ILE A 466 15.01 -1.94 -37.84
C ILE A 466 13.86 -2.65 -37.11
N ASN A 467 13.05 -3.46 -37.83
CA ASN A 467 12.07 -4.39 -37.24
C ASN A 467 12.76 -5.55 -36.49
N GLN A 468 13.70 -5.20 -35.61
CA GLN A 468 14.43 -6.10 -34.73
C GLN A 468 13.44 -6.72 -33.74
N LYS A 469 13.58 -8.00 -33.46
CA LYS A 469 12.81 -8.69 -32.41
C LYS A 469 13.71 -9.00 -31.22
N ILE A 470 13.13 -9.18 -30.04
CA ILE A 470 13.88 -9.63 -28.87
C ILE A 470 13.83 -11.16 -28.84
N ALA A 471 14.99 -11.81 -28.71
CA ALA A 471 15.06 -13.26 -28.59
C ALA A 471 14.28 -13.72 -27.34
N PRO A 472 13.54 -14.85 -27.39
CA PRO A 472 12.72 -15.32 -26.27
C PRO A 472 13.50 -15.51 -24.96
N GLU A 473 14.74 -16.01 -25.04
CA GLU A 473 15.60 -16.22 -23.88
C GLU A 473 15.99 -14.89 -23.21
N LEU A 474 16.31 -13.87 -24.01
CA LEU A 474 16.60 -12.54 -23.51
C LEU A 474 15.34 -11.89 -22.91
N GLN A 475 14.18 -12.03 -23.57
CA GLN A 475 12.91 -11.52 -23.06
C GLN A 475 12.57 -12.10 -21.68
N GLN A 476 12.77 -13.41 -21.49
CA GLN A 476 12.56 -14.07 -20.21
C GLN A 476 13.51 -13.52 -19.14
N LEU A 477 14.80 -13.38 -19.46
CA LEU A 477 15.82 -12.85 -18.54
C LEU A 477 15.51 -11.40 -18.14
N LEU A 478 15.17 -10.53 -19.09
CA LEU A 478 14.80 -9.13 -18.84
C LEU A 478 13.53 -9.03 -17.97
N THR A 479 12.59 -9.98 -18.08
CA THR A 479 11.34 -9.97 -17.31
C THR A 479 11.56 -10.48 -15.87
N HIS A 480 12.44 -11.45 -15.66
CA HIS A 480 12.70 -12.03 -14.34
C HIS A 480 13.71 -11.24 -13.50
N TYR A 481 14.60 -10.47 -14.13
CA TYR A 481 15.57 -9.67 -13.39
C TYR A 481 14.89 -8.61 -12.50
N ALA A 482 15.47 -8.38 -11.32
CA ALA A 482 14.92 -7.48 -10.32
C ALA A 482 15.07 -5.99 -10.68
N TRP A 483 16.05 -5.65 -11.53
CA TRP A 483 16.35 -4.26 -11.93
C TRP A 483 16.57 -3.32 -10.73
N PRO A 484 17.69 -3.46 -9.99
CA PRO A 484 17.99 -2.61 -8.85
C PRO A 484 18.08 -1.11 -9.20
N GLY A 485 18.40 -0.75 -10.45
CA GLY A 485 18.36 0.62 -10.97
C GLY A 485 17.06 0.99 -11.69
N ASN A 486 16.00 0.18 -11.54
CA ASN A 486 14.66 0.40 -12.07
C ASN A 486 14.66 0.70 -13.59
N LEU A 487 13.75 1.57 -14.06
CA LEU A 487 13.62 1.91 -15.48
C LEU A 487 14.88 2.58 -16.05
N ARG A 488 15.68 3.25 -15.20
CA ARG A 488 16.94 3.90 -15.64
C ARG A 488 17.98 2.87 -16.08
N GLU A 489 18.12 1.78 -15.32
CA GLU A 489 19.01 0.68 -15.68
C GLU A 489 18.49 -0.05 -16.92
N LEU A 490 17.20 -0.38 -16.96
CA LEU A 490 16.58 -1.04 -18.11
C LEU A 490 16.74 -0.24 -19.41
N ASP A 491 16.46 1.07 -19.38
CA ASP A 491 16.62 1.96 -20.55
C ASP A 491 18.07 1.98 -21.04
N ASN A 492 19.04 2.06 -20.13
CA ASN A 492 20.45 2.07 -20.50
C ASN A 492 20.90 0.71 -21.09
N VAL A 493 20.49 -0.41 -20.49
CA VAL A 493 20.83 -1.76 -20.98
C VAL A 493 20.26 -1.98 -22.37
N LEU A 494 18.98 -1.68 -22.60
CA LEU A 494 18.36 -1.84 -23.92
C LEU A 494 18.95 -0.90 -24.97
N LYS A 495 19.27 0.35 -24.59
CA LYS A 495 19.93 1.31 -25.48
C LYS A 495 21.29 0.79 -25.96
N VAL A 496 22.12 0.31 -25.03
CA VAL A 496 23.45 -0.24 -25.35
C VAL A 496 23.31 -1.52 -26.17
N ALA A 497 22.38 -2.41 -25.78
CA ALA A 497 22.18 -3.67 -26.48
C ALA A 497 21.72 -3.48 -27.93
N CYS A 498 20.79 -2.55 -28.18
CA CYS A 498 20.37 -2.21 -29.54
C CYS A 498 21.52 -1.63 -30.36
N ALA A 499 22.38 -0.82 -29.75
CA ALA A 499 23.55 -0.25 -30.42
C ALA A 499 24.61 -1.33 -30.76
N LEU A 500 24.81 -2.31 -29.88
CA LEU A 500 25.72 -3.44 -30.10
C LEU A 500 25.18 -4.43 -31.14
N ALA A 501 23.86 -4.57 -31.22
CA ALA A 501 23.20 -5.43 -32.22
C ALA A 501 23.31 -4.89 -33.65
N GLY A 502 23.49 -3.58 -33.85
CA GLY A 502 23.62 -2.99 -35.18
C GLY A 502 22.45 -3.38 -36.09
N ASP A 503 22.76 -4.01 -37.22
CA ASP A 503 21.78 -4.45 -38.22
C ASP A 503 21.20 -5.87 -37.95
N SER A 504 21.54 -6.49 -36.82
CA SER A 504 21.03 -7.82 -36.47
C SER A 504 19.49 -7.79 -36.34
N PRO A 505 18.78 -8.71 -37.03
CA PRO A 505 17.31 -8.75 -37.01
C PRO A 505 16.74 -9.24 -35.66
N GLU A 506 17.58 -9.77 -34.78
CA GLU A 506 17.21 -10.24 -33.45
C GLU A 506 18.20 -9.73 -32.39
N LEU A 507 17.67 -9.27 -31.25
CA LEU A 507 18.41 -8.89 -30.06
C LEU A 507 18.53 -10.12 -29.14
N SER A 508 19.72 -10.73 -29.15
CA SER A 508 20.08 -11.91 -28.36
C SER A 508 20.96 -11.56 -27.15
N LEU A 509 21.27 -12.58 -26.31
CA LEU A 509 22.12 -12.43 -25.12
C LEU A 509 23.54 -11.92 -25.41
N GLU A 510 24.07 -12.14 -26.61
CA GLU A 510 25.43 -11.73 -27.00
C GLU A 510 25.59 -10.20 -27.12
N HIS A 511 24.47 -9.50 -27.29
CA HIS A 511 24.41 -8.05 -27.40
C HIS A 511 24.29 -7.36 -26.04
N ILE A 512 24.07 -8.13 -24.96
CA ILE A 512 24.06 -7.60 -23.60
C ILE A 512 25.51 -7.49 -23.09
N PRO A 513 25.94 -6.35 -22.52
CA PRO A 513 27.26 -6.23 -21.93
C PRO A 513 27.55 -7.34 -20.91
N GLN A 514 28.71 -7.99 -21.02
CA GLN A 514 29.04 -9.20 -20.26
C GLN A 514 28.89 -9.03 -18.74
N HIS A 515 29.24 -7.86 -18.20
CA HIS A 515 29.08 -7.59 -16.76
C HIS A 515 27.61 -7.61 -16.31
N THR A 516 26.70 -7.07 -17.12
CA THR A 516 25.26 -7.05 -16.87
C THR A 516 24.69 -8.46 -16.98
N LEU A 517 25.11 -9.20 -18.01
CA LEU A 517 24.67 -10.58 -18.20
C LEU A 517 25.06 -11.48 -17.00
N LEU A 518 26.29 -11.35 -16.50
CA LEU A 518 26.75 -12.08 -15.31
C LEU A 518 25.94 -11.70 -14.06
N GLN A 519 25.62 -10.41 -13.87
CA GLN A 519 24.77 -9.95 -12.78
C GLN A 519 23.36 -10.55 -12.84
N MET A 520 22.74 -10.54 -14.03
CA MET A 520 21.41 -11.11 -14.24
C MET A 520 21.38 -12.62 -13.97
N GLN A 521 22.38 -13.36 -14.45
CA GLN A 521 22.49 -14.81 -14.24
C GLN A 521 22.75 -15.18 -12.77
N SER A 522 23.54 -14.38 -12.05
CA SER A 522 23.83 -14.65 -10.63
C SER A 522 22.60 -14.50 -9.72
N GLN A 523 21.60 -13.69 -10.09
CA GLN A 523 20.36 -13.54 -9.32
C GLN A 523 19.34 -14.65 -9.61
N THR A 524 19.31 -15.22 -10.81
CA THR A 524 18.34 -16.28 -11.19
C THR A 524 18.69 -17.64 -10.61
N VAL A 525 19.96 -17.92 -10.28
CA VAL A 525 20.39 -19.22 -9.72
C VAL A 525 20.05 -19.36 -8.23
N HIS A 526 19.84 -18.25 -7.51
CA HIS A 526 19.52 -18.28 -6.08
C HIS A 526 18.03 -18.48 -5.76
N SER A 527 17.12 -18.39 -6.74
CA SER A 527 15.67 -18.61 -6.54
C SER A 527 15.25 -20.08 -6.66
N ASP A 528 15.99 -20.91 -7.40
CA ASP A 528 15.62 -22.32 -7.65
C ASP A 528 16.19 -23.32 -6.63
N ALA A 529 17.21 -22.94 -5.85
CA ALA A 529 17.84 -23.84 -4.87
C ALA A 529 17.10 -23.93 -3.52
N SER A 530 16.06 -23.12 -3.29
CA SER A 530 15.33 -23.08 -2.01
C SER A 530 14.09 -23.99 -1.93
N VAL A 531 13.78 -24.78 -2.97
CA VAL A 531 12.51 -25.53 -3.06
C VAL A 531 12.64 -27.05 -2.84
N THR A 532 13.84 -27.63 -2.68
CA THR A 532 14.00 -29.11 -2.68
C THR A 532 14.77 -29.74 -1.50
N LEU A 533 14.80 -29.13 -0.31
CA LEU A 533 15.48 -29.74 0.86
C LEU A 533 14.72 -29.64 2.20
N ASN A 534 13.39 -29.74 2.24
CA ASN A 534 12.66 -29.64 3.53
C ASN A 534 11.45 -30.58 3.70
N GLU A 535 11.52 -31.84 3.27
CA GLU A 535 10.41 -32.79 3.47
C GLU A 535 10.75 -34.19 4.04
N GLN A 536 11.94 -34.46 4.59
CA GLN A 536 12.22 -35.83 5.08
C GLN A 536 12.82 -36.04 6.47
N GLU A 537 12.94 -35.05 7.34
CA GLU A 537 13.35 -35.31 8.73
C GLU A 537 12.51 -34.55 9.76
N ASN A 538 11.36 -35.12 10.15
CA ASN A 538 10.91 -35.05 11.54
C ASN A 538 9.75 -36.03 11.82
N SER A 539 10.10 -37.29 12.04
CA SER A 539 9.28 -38.22 12.81
C SER A 539 10.14 -39.09 13.73
N ALA A 540 10.73 -38.47 14.76
CA ALA A 540 11.13 -39.15 15.99
C ALA A 540 11.49 -38.13 17.09
N LEU A 541 10.69 -38.12 18.17
CA LEU A 541 11.08 -38.02 19.59
C LEU A 541 12.12 -36.93 19.96
N GLY A 542 11.81 -35.90 20.74
CA GLY A 542 11.47 -36.01 22.16
C GLY A 542 12.62 -35.48 23.03
N ALA A 543 12.42 -34.31 23.64
CA ALA A 543 13.11 -33.71 24.80
C ALA A 543 14.57 -34.13 25.12
N ALA A 544 15.54 -33.25 24.85
CA ALA A 544 16.58 -32.81 25.80
C ALA A 544 17.56 -31.81 25.13
N ASP A 545 17.97 -30.83 25.93
CA ASP A 545 19.22 -30.08 25.90
C ASP A 545 19.55 -29.02 24.81
N VAL A 546 19.73 -27.82 25.38
CA VAL A 546 20.46 -26.62 25.00
C VAL A 546 21.83 -26.93 24.34
N ASN A 547 22.18 -26.14 23.31
CA ASN A 547 23.48 -26.01 22.60
C ASN A 547 23.69 -26.88 21.34
N ASN A 548 23.26 -26.39 20.17
CA ASN A 548 24.08 -26.47 18.94
C ASN A 548 23.53 -25.59 17.80
N VAL A 549 24.15 -24.44 17.55
CA VAL A 549 24.02 -23.67 16.29
C VAL A 549 25.45 -23.44 15.80
N GLY A 550 26.05 -24.44 15.15
CA GLY A 550 27.49 -24.45 14.83
C GLY A 550 27.91 -24.87 13.42
N GLY A 551 27.03 -25.39 12.55
CA GLY A 551 27.51 -26.12 11.35
C GLY A 551 28.16 -25.30 10.23
N LEU A 552 27.55 -24.18 9.80
CA LEU A 552 27.98 -23.45 8.60
C LEU A 552 29.02 -22.35 8.90
N ASP A 553 28.89 -21.66 10.03
CA ASP A 553 29.84 -20.62 10.43
C ASP A 553 31.19 -21.21 10.88
N GLU A 554 31.22 -22.40 11.51
CA GLU A 554 32.47 -23.05 11.89
C GLU A 554 33.27 -23.52 10.67
N SER A 555 32.62 -24.12 9.68
CA SER A 555 33.30 -24.57 8.44
C SER A 555 33.90 -23.41 7.64
N VAL A 556 33.22 -22.26 7.59
CA VAL A 556 33.72 -21.05 6.93
C VAL A 556 34.86 -20.41 7.72
N ASN A 557 34.77 -20.40 9.05
CA ASN A 557 35.81 -19.86 9.91
C ASN A 557 37.08 -20.72 9.89
N GLU A 558 36.93 -22.06 9.80
CA GLU A 558 38.05 -23.00 9.70
C GLU A 558 38.79 -22.88 8.36
N LEU A 559 38.05 -22.77 7.24
CA LEU A 559 38.63 -22.51 5.92
C LEU A 559 39.37 -21.17 5.86
N LEU A 560 38.84 -20.13 6.53
CA LEU A 560 39.45 -18.81 6.63
C LEU A 560 40.76 -18.86 7.43
N LEU A 561 40.77 -19.52 8.59
CA LEU A 561 41.97 -19.66 9.42
C LEU A 561 43.05 -20.51 8.75
N ARG A 562 42.67 -21.62 8.11
CA ARG A 562 43.60 -22.45 7.33
C ARG A 562 44.23 -21.66 6.19
N THR A 563 43.43 -20.91 5.43
CA THR A 563 43.94 -20.08 4.33
C THR A 563 44.79 -18.92 4.86
N PHE A 564 44.55 -18.41 6.07
CA PHE A 564 45.39 -17.39 6.69
C PHE A 564 46.77 -17.94 7.11
N HIS A 565 46.80 -19.12 7.73
CA HIS A 565 48.04 -19.79 8.11
C HIS A 565 48.87 -20.26 6.89
N ASP A 566 48.22 -20.78 5.85
CA ASP A 566 48.89 -21.19 4.60
C ASP A 566 49.57 -20.01 3.88
N ASN A 567 49.10 -18.78 4.10
CA ASN A 567 49.72 -17.55 3.57
C ASN A 567 50.59 -16.82 4.62
N GLN A 568 51.03 -17.52 5.66
CA GLN A 568 51.95 -17.02 6.70
C GLN A 568 51.49 -15.70 7.35
N GLY A 569 50.18 -15.52 7.53
CA GLY A 569 49.62 -14.32 8.15
C GLY A 569 49.50 -13.11 7.20
N ASN A 570 49.76 -13.26 5.90
CA ASN A 570 49.62 -12.17 4.94
C ASN A 570 48.15 -11.90 4.57
N VAL A 571 47.51 -11.01 5.33
CA VAL A 571 46.10 -10.61 5.18
C VAL A 571 45.74 -10.22 3.73
N SER A 572 46.68 -9.58 3.01
CA SER A 572 46.44 -9.10 1.65
C SER A 572 46.37 -10.23 0.62
N GLN A 573 47.20 -11.26 0.76
CA GLN A 573 47.14 -12.45 -0.09
C GLN A 573 45.96 -13.34 0.28
N THR A 574 45.69 -13.53 1.58
CA THR A 574 44.54 -14.30 2.07
C THR A 574 43.22 -13.71 1.57
N ALA A 575 43.04 -12.39 1.64
CA ALA A 575 41.84 -11.71 1.14
C ALA A 575 41.64 -11.88 -0.37
N ARG A 576 42.73 -11.84 -1.16
CA ARG A 576 42.68 -12.10 -2.61
C ARG A 576 42.31 -13.54 -2.93
N LYS A 577 42.88 -14.51 -2.19
CA LYS A 577 42.64 -15.94 -2.41
C LYS A 577 41.21 -16.35 -2.02
N LEU A 578 40.68 -15.75 -0.96
CA LEU A 578 39.30 -15.93 -0.51
C LEU A 578 38.27 -15.04 -1.22
N LYS A 579 38.71 -14.15 -2.13
CA LYS A 579 37.88 -13.18 -2.87
C LYS A 579 37.00 -12.31 -1.97
N ILE A 580 37.49 -11.93 -0.79
CA ILE A 580 36.80 -11.02 0.14
C ILE A 580 37.61 -9.74 0.34
N SER A 581 36.94 -8.66 0.76
CA SER A 581 37.65 -7.41 1.06
C SER A 581 38.59 -7.59 2.26
N ARG A 582 39.71 -6.86 2.29
CA ARG A 582 40.66 -6.86 3.42
C ARG A 582 39.97 -6.47 4.73
N ASN A 583 39.06 -5.49 4.69
CA ASN A 583 38.29 -5.05 5.87
C ASN A 583 37.37 -6.15 6.41
N THR A 584 36.75 -6.93 5.51
CA THR A 584 35.90 -8.07 5.89
C THR A 584 36.72 -9.16 6.56
N LEU A 585 37.91 -9.47 6.03
CA LEU A 585 38.83 -10.45 6.59
C LEU A 585 39.35 -10.01 7.97
N TYR A 586 39.76 -8.74 8.13
CA TYR A 586 40.19 -8.18 9.42
C TYR A 586 39.12 -8.30 10.50
N ARG A 587 37.87 -7.98 10.17
CA ARG A 587 36.75 -8.08 11.11
C ARG A 587 36.53 -9.52 11.56
N LYS A 588 36.55 -10.49 10.63
CA LYS A 588 36.39 -11.91 10.96
C LYS A 588 37.57 -12.47 11.77
N LEU A 589 38.81 -12.14 11.43
CA LEU A 589 39.99 -12.57 12.20
C LEU A 589 39.98 -12.05 13.65
N ARG A 590 39.55 -10.80 13.86
CA ARG A 590 39.38 -10.23 15.21
C ARG A 590 38.30 -10.95 16.02
N THR A 591 37.17 -11.28 15.40
CA THR A 591 36.11 -12.05 16.06
C THR A 591 36.58 -13.45 16.44
N LEU A 592 37.50 -14.04 15.68
CA LEU A 592 38.12 -15.34 15.93
C LEU A 592 39.34 -15.29 16.87
N GLY A 593 39.65 -14.13 17.46
CA GLY A 593 40.70 -13.99 18.48
C GLY A 593 42.14 -13.96 17.96
N VAL A 594 42.35 -13.90 16.64
CA VAL A 594 43.69 -13.77 16.05
C VAL A 594 44.14 -12.31 16.17
N LYS A 595 45.12 -12.05 17.02
CA LYS A 595 45.80 -10.73 17.13
C LYS A 595 47.02 -10.70 16.21
N ASP A 596 47.28 -9.52 15.66
CA ASP A 596 48.36 -9.22 14.71
C ASP A 596 49.71 -9.84 15.07
#